data_AF-A0A164Q3M1-F1
#
_entry.id   AF-A0A164Q3M1-F1
#
_cell.length_a   1.000
_cell.length_b   1.000
_cell.length_c   1.000
_cell.angle_alpha   90.00
_cell.angle_beta   90.00
_cell.angle_gamma   90.00
#
_symmetry.space_group_name_H-M   'P 1'
#
loop_
_entity.id
_entity.type
_entity.pdbx_description
1 polymer ?
#
loop_
_entity_poly.entity_id
_entity_poly.type
_entity_poly.pdbx_seq_one_letter_code
_entity_poly.pdbx_strand_id
1 'polypeptide(L)'
;MQRCNSRRSYYCLARYTEGIKIPKTQMVGLSADTCNTMFGENNSVSQRLKQEIPHLVTVKCTCHSSHLSYSKAFAMLPSIIEEFVREVPSHFSAYKKKDTLIEFQQFCQVEIHSILIPGLTHWLTLQPCAARILEQLNPLILFFTDAFALKPNESNGKILKLLIDPFTKCYLEFLVMVLDKFNKFNATYEGNKPLLFELEDYVNKLILDLGR
;
A
#
# COMPACT_ATOMS: atom_id res chain seq x y z
N MET A 1 13.56 -16.05 13.22
CA MET A 1 13.42 -14.57 13.26
C MET A 1 13.47 -14.09 14.70
N GLN A 2 14.48 -13.30 15.08
CA GLN A 2 14.60 -12.74 16.42
C GLN A 2 13.68 -11.51 16.53
N ARG A 3 12.78 -11.45 17.53
CA ARG A 3 11.81 -10.36 17.68
C ARG A 3 12.51 -9.00 17.88
N CYS A 4 12.19 -8.00 17.06
CA CYS A 4 12.54 -6.61 17.31
C CYS A 4 11.74 -6.09 18.52
N ASN A 5 12.42 -5.54 19.52
CA ASN A 5 11.81 -4.88 20.67
C ASN A 5 12.44 -3.51 20.90
N SER A 6 11.79 -2.65 21.68
CA SER A 6 12.17 -1.25 21.84
C SER A 6 13.59 -1.08 22.36
N ARG A 7 14.00 -1.93 23.30
CA ARG A 7 15.34 -1.93 23.88
C ARG A 7 16.41 -2.20 22.81
N ARG A 8 16.20 -3.21 21.96
CA ARG A 8 17.14 -3.55 20.89
C ARG A 8 17.20 -2.45 19.84
N SER A 9 16.05 -1.92 19.42
CA SER A 9 15.98 -0.81 18.46
C SER A 9 16.73 0.43 18.98
N TYR A 10 16.55 0.77 20.26
CA TYR A 10 17.29 1.86 20.91
C TYR A 10 18.81 1.61 20.88
N TYR A 11 19.28 0.41 21.25
CA TYR A 11 20.73 0.13 21.23
C TYR A 11 21.32 0.14 19.82
N CYS A 12 20.57 -0.33 18.82
CA CYS A 12 20.98 -0.23 17.43
C CYS A 12 21.14 1.23 17.00
N LEU A 13 20.18 2.09 17.35
CA LEU A 13 20.27 3.53 17.08
C LEU A 13 21.48 4.15 17.79
N ALA A 14 21.65 3.91 19.09
CA ALA A 14 22.77 4.45 19.87
C ALA A 14 24.12 4.06 19.27
N ARG A 15 24.32 2.76 18.97
CA ARG A 15 25.54 2.25 18.33
C ARG A 15 25.78 2.87 16.96
N TYR A 16 24.73 3.03 16.16
CA TYR A 16 24.84 3.66 14.86
C TYR A 16 25.33 5.11 15.00
N THR A 17 24.70 5.89 15.89
CA THR A 17 25.03 7.31 16.11
C THR A 17 26.43 7.50 16.70
N GLU A 18 26.87 6.59 17.57
CA GLU A 18 28.25 6.54 18.08
C GLU A 18 29.25 6.26 16.96
N GLY A 19 28.93 5.31 16.07
CA GLY A 19 29.78 4.95 14.93
C GLY A 19 30.00 6.11 13.94
N ILE A 20 28.97 6.93 13.73
CA ILE A 20 29.06 8.15 12.91
C ILE A 20 29.42 9.41 13.73
N LYS A 21 29.79 9.24 15.00
CA LYS A 21 30.27 10.29 15.91
C LYS A 21 29.29 11.46 16.10
N ILE A 22 27.98 11.18 16.09
CA ILE A 22 26.95 12.17 16.43
C ILE A 22 26.67 12.09 17.94
N PRO A 23 26.96 13.14 18.73
CA PRO A 23 26.59 13.22 20.13
C PRO A 23 25.07 13.19 20.29
N LYS A 24 24.58 12.41 21.26
CA LYS A 24 23.15 12.35 21.61
C LYS A 24 22.55 13.71 21.93
N THR A 25 23.32 14.58 22.58
CA THR A 25 22.91 15.95 22.94
C THR A 25 22.70 16.88 21.75
N GLN A 26 23.16 16.50 20.54
CA GLN A 26 22.94 17.25 19.31
C GLN A 26 21.74 16.73 18.50
N MET A 27 21.06 15.68 18.98
CA MET A 27 19.87 15.16 18.31
C MET A 27 18.69 16.09 18.60
N VAL A 28 18.18 16.73 17.54
CA VAL A 28 17.08 17.69 17.65
C VAL A 28 15.71 17.03 17.52
N GLY A 29 15.61 15.90 16.82
CA GLY A 29 14.35 15.20 16.70
C GLY A 29 14.44 13.75 16.24
N LEU A 30 13.33 13.05 16.46
CA LEU A 30 13.09 11.67 16.04
C LEU A 30 11.76 11.61 15.30
N SER A 31 11.79 11.09 14.07
CA SER A 31 10.59 10.69 13.33
C SER A 31 10.63 9.20 13.05
N ALA A 32 9.54 8.48 13.34
CA ALA A 32 9.43 7.04 13.09
C ALA A 32 7.97 6.56 13.04
N ASP A 33 7.77 5.30 12.63
CA ASP A 33 6.47 4.63 12.64
C ASP A 33 5.84 4.62 14.02
N THR A 34 4.52 4.84 14.08
CA THR A 34 3.73 4.99 15.32
C THR A 34 3.54 3.69 16.13
N CYS A 35 4.31 2.65 15.83
CA CYS A 35 4.21 1.38 16.55
C CYS A 35 4.63 1.49 18.02
N ASN A 36 4.11 0.60 18.87
CA ASN A 36 4.40 0.59 20.32
C ASN A 36 5.90 0.50 20.64
N THR A 37 6.68 -0.18 19.80
CA THR A 37 8.15 -0.25 19.92
C THR A 37 8.79 1.14 19.90
N MET A 38 8.33 2.03 19.01
CA MET A 38 8.90 3.35 18.81
C MET A 38 8.25 4.41 19.70
N PHE A 39 6.91 4.38 19.83
CA PHE A 39 6.10 5.43 20.45
C PHE A 39 5.13 4.95 21.54
N GLY A 40 5.28 3.71 22.03
CA GLY A 40 4.47 3.21 23.13
C GLY A 40 4.64 4.03 24.41
N GLU A 41 3.61 4.01 25.26
CA GLU A 41 3.55 4.78 26.51
C GLU A 41 4.67 4.42 27.49
N ASN A 42 5.11 3.16 27.47
CA ASN A 42 6.09 2.60 28.38
C ASN A 42 7.24 1.93 27.63
N ASN A 43 8.46 2.25 28.02
CA ASN A 43 9.71 1.63 27.54
C ASN A 43 9.94 1.71 26.03
N SER A 44 9.32 2.65 25.32
CA SER A 44 9.52 2.86 23.89
C SER A 44 10.85 3.55 23.57
N VAL A 45 11.27 3.50 22.30
CA VAL A 45 12.49 4.19 21.84
C VAL A 45 12.38 5.69 22.08
N SER A 46 11.25 6.31 21.74
CA SER A 46 11.03 7.74 21.93
C SER A 46 11.10 8.15 23.41
N GLN A 47 10.54 7.34 24.31
CA GLN A 47 10.56 7.62 25.74
C GLN A 47 11.98 7.54 26.31
N ARG A 48 12.73 6.49 25.95
CA ARG A 48 14.14 6.33 26.37
C ARG A 48 15.00 7.49 25.90
N LEU A 49 14.84 7.90 24.64
CA LEU A 49 15.59 9.04 24.09
C LEU A 49 15.19 10.35 24.75
N LYS A 50 13.90 10.60 25.01
CA LYS A 50 13.46 11.81 25.73
C LYS A 50 13.96 11.88 27.18
N GLN A 51 14.14 10.73 27.85
CA GLN A 51 14.73 10.69 29.18
C GLN A 51 16.20 11.16 29.18
N GLU A 52 16.95 10.83 28.13
CA GLU A 52 18.35 11.23 27.97
C GLU A 52 18.51 12.61 27.33
N ILE A 53 17.56 13.00 26.48
CA ILE A 53 17.58 14.20 25.65
C ILE A 53 16.22 14.92 25.81
N PRO A 54 16.03 15.70 26.90
CA PRO A 54 14.73 16.30 27.21
C PRO A 54 14.20 17.26 26.13
N HIS A 55 15.09 17.85 25.32
CA HIS A 55 14.73 18.77 24.24
C HIS A 55 14.39 18.07 22.91
N LEU A 56 14.47 16.73 22.84
CA LEU A 56 14.23 15.98 21.62
C LEU A 56 12.76 16.09 21.17
N VAL A 57 12.55 16.63 19.97
CA VAL A 57 11.23 16.67 19.34
C VAL A 57 10.91 15.31 18.73
N THR A 58 9.79 14.71 19.11
CA THR A 58 9.39 13.39 18.60
C THR A 58 8.14 13.52 17.74
N VAL A 59 8.23 13.14 16.47
CA VAL A 59 7.14 13.23 15.48
C VAL A 59 6.74 11.83 15.05
N LYS A 60 5.45 11.51 15.15
CA LYS A 60 4.92 10.22 14.67
C LYS A 60 4.78 10.27 13.14
N CYS A 61 5.03 9.15 12.47
CA CYS A 61 4.89 9.06 11.01
C CYS A 61 3.44 9.31 10.57
N THR A 62 3.21 10.39 9.81
CA THR A 62 1.90 10.73 9.24
C THR A 62 1.44 9.70 8.22
N CYS A 63 2.35 9.16 7.38
CA CYS A 63 2.02 8.09 6.43
C CYS A 63 1.51 6.83 7.13
N HIS A 64 2.09 6.48 8.29
CA HIS A 64 1.61 5.35 9.08
C HIS A 64 0.22 5.61 9.68
N SER A 65 -0.03 6.83 10.19
CA SER A 65 -1.36 7.22 10.69
C SER A 65 -2.42 7.20 9.57
N SER A 66 -2.06 7.70 8.39
CA SER A 66 -2.88 7.63 7.17
C SER A 66 -3.16 6.17 6.80
N HIS A 67 -2.13 5.31 6.82
CA HIS A 67 -2.24 3.88 6.59
C HIS A 67 -3.23 3.17 7.49
N LEU A 68 -3.17 3.43 8.79
CA LEU A 68 -4.14 2.86 9.74
C LEU A 68 -5.57 3.31 9.43
N SER A 69 -5.74 4.57 9.05
CA SER A 69 -7.04 5.17 8.76
C SER A 69 -7.70 4.51 7.54
N TYR A 70 -7.00 4.49 6.40
CA TYR A 70 -7.58 3.88 5.20
C TYR A 70 -7.67 2.36 5.31
N SER A 71 -6.74 1.68 5.98
CA SER A 71 -6.82 0.21 6.14
C SER A 71 -8.06 -0.20 6.91
N LYS A 72 -8.45 0.59 7.93
CA LYS A 72 -9.69 0.37 8.68
C LYS A 72 -10.93 0.72 7.87
N ALA A 73 -10.88 1.77 7.05
CA ALA A 73 -11.99 2.14 6.17
C ALA A 73 -12.22 1.08 5.08
N PHE A 74 -11.16 0.62 4.42
CA PHE A 74 -11.26 -0.37 3.35
C PHE A 74 -11.61 -1.77 3.86
N ALA A 75 -11.31 -2.10 5.12
CA ALA A 75 -11.83 -3.31 5.77
C ALA A 75 -13.37 -3.35 5.88
N MET A 76 -14.07 -2.23 5.64
CA MET A 76 -15.54 -2.18 5.57
C MET A 76 -16.07 -2.49 4.16
N LEU A 77 -15.21 -2.51 3.13
CA LEU A 77 -15.62 -2.94 1.80
C LEU A 77 -15.82 -4.47 1.78
N PRO A 78 -16.61 -4.99 0.83
CA PRO A 78 -16.71 -6.43 0.64
C PRO A 78 -15.33 -7.05 0.41
N SER A 79 -14.94 -8.02 1.25
CA SER A 79 -13.62 -8.67 1.18
C SER A 79 -13.34 -9.29 -0.19
N ILE A 80 -14.40 -9.72 -0.88
CA ILE A 80 -14.35 -10.30 -2.22
C ILE A 80 -13.66 -9.38 -3.24
N ILE A 81 -13.73 -8.06 -3.08
CA ILE A 81 -13.05 -7.12 -3.99
C ILE A 81 -11.55 -7.12 -3.74
N GLU A 82 -11.11 -7.13 -2.48
CA GLU A 82 -9.69 -7.23 -2.15
C GLU A 82 -9.11 -8.58 -2.62
N GLU A 83 -9.83 -9.66 -2.31
CA GLU A 83 -9.49 -11.02 -2.74
C GLU A 83 -9.35 -11.07 -4.26
N PHE A 84 -10.32 -10.52 -5.00
CA PHE A 84 -10.30 -10.45 -6.46
C PHE A 84 -9.05 -9.75 -7.02
N VAL A 85 -8.70 -8.58 -6.50
CA VAL A 85 -7.51 -7.82 -6.95
C VAL A 85 -6.22 -8.59 -6.67
N ARG A 86 -6.20 -9.46 -5.66
CA ARG A 86 -5.05 -10.32 -5.31
C ARG A 86 -5.03 -11.64 -6.09
N GLU A 87 -6.20 -12.20 -6.41
CA GLU A 87 -6.32 -13.49 -7.08
C GLU A 87 -6.02 -13.40 -8.58
N VAL A 88 -6.47 -12.35 -9.27
CA VAL A 88 -6.23 -12.20 -10.72
C VAL A 88 -4.73 -12.28 -11.06
N PRO A 89 -3.82 -11.55 -10.39
CA PRO A 89 -2.37 -11.67 -10.64
C PRO A 89 -1.80 -13.06 -10.33
N SER A 90 -2.33 -13.76 -9.33
CA SER A 90 -1.84 -15.08 -8.94
C SER A 90 -2.00 -16.12 -10.07
N HIS A 91 -3.01 -15.95 -10.92
CA HIS A 91 -3.23 -16.79 -12.10
C HIS A 91 -2.13 -16.67 -13.13
N PHE A 92 -1.50 -15.50 -13.25
CA PHE A 92 -0.44 -15.22 -14.20
C PHE A 92 0.96 -15.50 -13.63
N SER A 93 1.08 -16.30 -12.59
CA SER A 93 2.38 -16.76 -12.06
C SER A 93 3.18 -17.59 -13.07
N ALA A 94 2.51 -18.32 -13.97
CA ALA A 94 3.15 -19.12 -15.02
C ALA A 94 3.33 -18.35 -16.33
N TYR A 95 4.51 -18.45 -16.96
CA TYR A 95 4.87 -17.73 -18.20
C TYR A 95 3.89 -17.97 -19.36
N LYS A 96 3.49 -19.23 -19.60
CA LYS A 96 2.58 -19.57 -20.72
C LYS A 96 1.26 -18.79 -20.69
N LYS A 97 0.71 -18.53 -19.49
CA LYS A 97 -0.54 -17.77 -19.35
C LYS A 97 -0.35 -16.27 -19.66
N LYS A 98 0.85 -15.74 -19.44
CA LYS A 98 1.18 -14.36 -19.79
C LYS A 98 1.22 -14.18 -21.30
N ASP A 99 1.84 -15.12 -22.01
CA ASP A 99 1.94 -15.08 -23.47
C ASP A 99 0.55 -15.16 -24.12
N THR A 100 -0.31 -16.06 -23.63
CA THR A 100 -1.70 -16.15 -24.09
C THR A 100 -2.50 -14.87 -23.82
N LEU A 101 -2.27 -14.18 -22.69
CA LEU A 101 -2.95 -12.90 -22.42
C LEU A 101 -2.60 -11.84 -23.47
N ILE A 102 -1.36 -11.82 -23.99
CA ILE A 102 -0.93 -10.85 -25.01
C ILE A 102 -1.79 -10.95 -26.27
N GLU A 103 -2.17 -12.16 -26.69
CA GLU A 103 -3.05 -12.38 -27.85
C GLU A 103 -4.43 -11.71 -27.64
N PHE A 104 -5.01 -11.84 -26.44
CA PHE A 104 -6.26 -11.17 -26.08
C PHE A 104 -6.12 -9.65 -25.96
N GLN A 105 -4.97 -9.16 -25.49
CA GLN A 105 -4.67 -7.72 -25.43
C GLN A 105 -4.62 -7.10 -26.82
N GLN A 106 -3.92 -7.77 -27.75
CA GLN A 106 -3.84 -7.37 -29.14
C GLN A 106 -5.21 -7.40 -29.82
N PHE A 107 -5.99 -8.45 -29.58
CA PHE A 107 -7.36 -8.57 -30.10
C PHE A 107 -8.26 -7.42 -29.61
N CYS A 108 -8.18 -7.07 -28.33
CA CYS A 108 -8.94 -5.95 -27.74
C CYS A 108 -8.37 -4.57 -28.05
N GLN A 109 -7.24 -4.48 -28.75
CA GLN A 109 -6.54 -3.22 -29.07
C GLN A 109 -6.21 -2.37 -27.83
N VAL A 110 -5.83 -3.02 -26.73
CA VAL A 110 -5.31 -2.34 -25.53
C VAL A 110 -3.79 -2.40 -25.50
N GLU A 111 -3.16 -1.52 -24.73
CA GLU A 111 -1.71 -1.59 -24.52
C GLU A 111 -1.32 -2.94 -23.88
N ILE A 112 -0.21 -3.50 -24.37
CA ILE A 112 0.30 -4.79 -23.90
C ILE A 112 0.99 -4.58 -22.56
N HIS A 113 0.42 -5.19 -21.54
CA HIS A 113 0.77 -4.87 -20.16
C HIS A 113 0.69 -6.11 -19.28
N SER A 114 1.73 -6.33 -18.46
CA SER A 114 1.71 -7.41 -17.48
C SER A 114 0.73 -7.09 -16.34
N ILE A 115 0.10 -8.14 -15.81
CA ILE A 115 -0.72 -8.02 -14.60
C ILE A 115 0.20 -7.88 -13.38
N LEU A 116 -0.08 -6.86 -12.55
CA LEU A 116 0.75 -6.50 -11.40
C LEU A 116 0.42 -7.36 -10.19
N ILE A 117 1.46 -7.85 -9.50
CA ILE A 117 1.30 -8.63 -8.27
C ILE A 117 1.39 -7.67 -7.07
N PRO A 118 0.38 -7.60 -6.19
CA PRO A 118 0.41 -6.70 -5.06
C PRO A 118 1.41 -7.13 -3.98
N GLY A 119 1.91 -6.15 -3.24
CA GLY A 119 2.69 -6.41 -2.02
C GLY A 119 1.83 -7.00 -0.90
N LEU A 120 2.49 -7.70 0.03
CA LEU A 120 1.79 -8.47 1.08
C LEU A 120 1.00 -7.61 2.09
N THR A 121 1.39 -6.34 2.34
CA THR A 121 0.95 -5.63 3.57
C THR A 121 0.33 -4.23 3.39
N HIS A 122 0.17 -3.71 2.16
CA HIS A 122 -0.28 -2.31 2.00
C HIS A 122 -1.39 -2.18 0.96
N TRP A 123 -2.57 -1.69 1.38
CA TRP A 123 -3.70 -1.34 0.48
C TRP A 123 -3.28 -0.41 -0.67
N LEU A 124 -2.30 0.46 -0.45
CA LEU A 124 -1.78 1.34 -1.50
C LEU A 124 -1.17 0.59 -2.68
N THR A 125 -0.64 -0.62 -2.46
CA THR A 125 -0.13 -1.47 -3.54
C THR A 125 -1.24 -2.11 -4.37
N LEU A 126 -2.48 -2.11 -3.86
CA LEU A 126 -3.65 -2.58 -4.61
C LEU A 126 -4.11 -1.56 -5.65
N GLN A 127 -3.84 -0.27 -5.47
CA GLN A 127 -4.22 0.77 -6.41
C GLN A 127 -3.71 0.51 -7.83
N PRO A 128 -2.39 0.33 -8.06
CA PRO A 128 -1.89 0.06 -9.41
C PRO A 128 -2.38 -1.29 -9.94
N CYS A 129 -2.62 -2.28 -9.06
CA CYS A 129 -3.17 -3.58 -9.46
C CYS A 129 -4.63 -3.44 -9.95
N ALA A 130 -5.48 -2.73 -9.19
CA ALA A 130 -6.86 -2.45 -9.56
C ALA A 130 -6.95 -1.62 -10.84
N ALA A 131 -6.08 -0.61 -10.99
CA ALA A 131 -5.99 0.18 -12.21
C ALA A 131 -5.61 -0.70 -13.42
N ARG A 132 -4.63 -1.60 -13.26
CA ARG A 132 -4.22 -2.54 -14.31
C ARG A 132 -5.33 -3.53 -14.65
N ILE A 133 -6.10 -4.01 -13.68
CA ILE A 133 -7.25 -4.90 -13.94
C ILE A 133 -8.34 -4.16 -14.72
N LEU A 134 -8.65 -2.91 -14.36
CA LEU A 134 -9.62 -2.08 -15.08
C LEU A 134 -9.21 -1.80 -16.52
N GLU A 135 -7.94 -1.43 -16.70
CA GLU A 135 -7.34 -1.18 -18.02
C GLU A 135 -7.42 -2.43 -18.92
N GLN A 136 -7.24 -3.61 -18.32
CA GLN A 136 -7.18 -4.90 -19.00
C GLN A 136 -8.48 -5.70 -18.89
N LEU A 137 -9.59 -5.05 -18.53
CA LEU A 137 -10.85 -5.71 -18.18
C LEU A 137 -11.38 -6.61 -19.32
N ASN A 138 -11.44 -6.08 -20.54
CA ASN A 138 -11.92 -6.82 -21.70
C ASN A 138 -11.02 -8.02 -22.07
N PRO A 139 -9.69 -7.85 -22.21
CA PRO A 139 -8.78 -8.99 -22.40
C PRO A 139 -8.92 -10.06 -21.32
N LEU A 140 -9.05 -9.66 -20.04
CA LEU A 140 -9.21 -10.58 -18.93
C LEU A 140 -10.54 -11.35 -19.03
N ILE A 141 -11.65 -10.69 -19.37
CA ILE A 141 -12.94 -11.37 -19.59
C ILE A 141 -12.81 -12.44 -20.67
N LEU A 142 -12.21 -12.12 -21.81
CA LEU A 142 -12.02 -13.08 -22.90
C LEU A 142 -11.11 -14.24 -22.49
N PHE A 143 -9.97 -13.94 -21.86
CA PHE A 143 -9.02 -14.94 -21.37
C PHE A 143 -9.68 -15.92 -20.39
N PHE A 144 -10.42 -15.40 -19.40
CA PHE A 144 -11.07 -16.26 -18.41
C PHE A 144 -12.30 -16.99 -18.96
N THR A 145 -12.96 -16.44 -19.99
CA THR A 145 -14.02 -17.15 -20.73
C THR A 145 -13.45 -18.36 -21.46
N ASP A 146 -12.37 -18.18 -22.22
CA ASP A 146 -11.69 -19.27 -22.93
C ASP A 146 -11.11 -20.31 -21.95
N ALA A 147 -10.41 -19.85 -20.91
CA ALA A 147 -9.83 -20.72 -19.90
C ALA A 147 -10.88 -21.54 -19.14
N PHE A 148 -12.07 -20.96 -18.89
CA PHE A 148 -13.19 -21.69 -18.28
C PHE A 148 -13.81 -22.70 -19.25
N ALA A 149 -13.95 -22.36 -20.53
CA ALA A 149 -14.47 -23.26 -21.56
C ALA A 149 -13.55 -24.47 -21.80
N LEU A 150 -12.24 -24.26 -21.87
CA LEU A 150 -11.24 -25.32 -22.08
C LEU A 150 -11.10 -26.25 -20.87
N LYS A 151 -11.04 -25.67 -19.66
CA LYS A 151 -10.89 -26.43 -18.41
C LYS A 151 -11.63 -25.74 -17.27
N PRO A 152 -12.92 -26.09 -17.06
CA PRO A 152 -13.70 -25.56 -15.96
C PRO A 152 -13.00 -25.84 -14.62
N ASN A 153 -12.76 -24.79 -13.85
CA ASN A 153 -12.37 -24.89 -12.46
C ASN A 153 -13.02 -23.75 -11.66
N GLU A 154 -13.19 -23.97 -10.37
CA GLU A 154 -13.91 -23.06 -9.49
C GLU A 154 -13.29 -21.66 -9.44
N SER A 155 -11.95 -21.57 -9.47
CA SER A 155 -11.24 -20.28 -9.42
C SER A 155 -11.47 -19.45 -10.69
N ASN A 156 -11.34 -20.06 -11.88
CA ASN A 156 -11.63 -19.39 -13.15
C ASN A 156 -13.09 -18.92 -13.21
N GLY A 157 -14.03 -19.74 -12.74
CA GLY A 157 -15.46 -19.39 -12.72
C GLY A 157 -15.76 -18.22 -11.78
N LYS A 158 -15.15 -18.20 -10.58
CA LYS A 158 -15.27 -17.08 -9.63
C LYS A 158 -14.72 -15.77 -10.19
N ILE A 159 -13.51 -15.82 -10.75
CA ILE A 159 -12.86 -14.63 -11.35
C ILE A 159 -13.67 -14.11 -12.54
N LEU A 160 -14.11 -15.00 -13.44
CA LEU A 160 -14.91 -14.61 -14.59
C LEU A 160 -16.22 -13.94 -14.16
N LYS A 161 -16.90 -14.49 -13.15
CA LYS A 161 -18.13 -13.91 -12.60
C LYS A 161 -17.92 -12.49 -12.07
N LEU A 162 -16.79 -12.23 -11.41
CA LEU A 162 -16.45 -10.90 -10.89
C LEU A 162 -16.03 -9.94 -12.01
N LEU A 163 -15.30 -10.42 -13.02
CA LEU A 163 -14.90 -9.60 -14.18
C LEU A 163 -16.10 -9.07 -14.97
N ILE A 164 -17.17 -9.86 -15.10
CA ILE A 164 -18.38 -9.46 -15.84
C ILE A 164 -19.39 -8.70 -14.97
N ASP A 165 -19.22 -8.68 -13.65
CA ASP A 165 -20.13 -8.03 -12.73
C ASP A 165 -19.93 -6.50 -12.77
N PRO A 166 -20.97 -5.71 -13.12
CA PRO A 166 -20.87 -4.25 -13.17
C PRO A 166 -20.49 -3.62 -11.82
N PHE A 167 -20.93 -4.21 -10.70
CA PHE A 167 -20.60 -3.69 -9.37
C PHE A 167 -19.12 -3.83 -9.06
N THR A 168 -18.50 -4.95 -9.44
CA THR A 168 -17.05 -5.14 -9.32
C THR A 168 -16.29 -4.04 -10.05
N LYS A 169 -16.70 -3.69 -11.27
CA LYS A 169 -16.11 -2.56 -12.01
C LYS A 169 -16.24 -1.24 -11.22
N CYS A 170 -17.42 -0.93 -10.69
CA CYS A 170 -17.62 0.27 -9.87
C CYS A 170 -16.73 0.28 -8.63
N TYR A 171 -16.57 -0.85 -7.95
CA TYR A 171 -15.67 -0.96 -6.79
C TYR A 171 -14.21 -0.73 -7.17
N LEU A 172 -13.75 -1.28 -8.30
CA LEU A 172 -12.38 -1.03 -8.77
C LEU A 172 -12.17 0.45 -9.10
N GLU A 173 -13.11 1.10 -9.79
CA GLU A 173 -13.03 2.53 -10.12
C GLU A 173 -12.96 3.39 -8.85
N PHE A 174 -13.80 3.06 -7.87
CA PHE A 174 -13.77 3.69 -6.54
C PHE A 174 -12.41 3.48 -5.84
N LEU A 175 -11.90 2.24 -5.80
CA LEU A 175 -10.61 1.93 -5.20
C LEU A 175 -9.47 2.70 -5.86
N VAL A 176 -9.43 2.73 -7.19
CA VAL A 176 -8.41 3.45 -7.96
C VAL A 176 -8.44 4.94 -7.63
N MET A 177 -9.63 5.55 -7.59
CA MET A 177 -9.80 6.96 -7.29
C MET A 177 -9.34 7.31 -5.86
N VAL A 178 -9.79 6.54 -4.86
CA VAL A 178 -9.53 6.87 -3.45
C VAL A 178 -8.09 6.55 -3.06
N LEU A 179 -7.57 5.39 -3.46
CA LEU A 179 -6.21 5.01 -3.11
C LEU A 179 -5.17 5.89 -3.81
N ASP A 180 -5.46 6.43 -5.00
CA ASP A 180 -4.57 7.38 -5.68
C ASP A 180 -4.37 8.68 -4.86
N LYS A 181 -5.44 9.17 -4.21
CA LYS A 181 -5.34 10.31 -3.28
C LYS A 181 -4.39 10.03 -2.12
N PHE A 182 -4.49 8.84 -1.52
CA PHE A 182 -3.58 8.42 -0.46
C PHE A 182 -2.14 8.17 -0.95
N ASN A 183 -1.96 7.61 -2.16
CA ASN A 183 -0.64 7.43 -2.76
C ASN A 183 0.07 8.77 -2.99
N LYS A 184 -0.64 9.75 -3.55
CA LYS A 184 -0.11 11.11 -3.74
C LYS A 184 0.24 11.77 -2.42
N PHE A 185 -0.62 11.64 -1.41
CA PHE A 185 -0.34 12.14 -0.07
C PHE A 185 0.93 11.51 0.53
N ASN A 186 1.03 10.18 0.52
CA ASN A 186 2.20 9.49 1.06
C ASN A 186 3.48 9.84 0.30
N ALA A 187 3.43 9.93 -1.04
CA ALA A 187 4.58 10.32 -1.87
C ALA A 187 5.13 11.70 -1.51
N THR A 188 4.27 12.66 -1.13
CA THR A 188 4.70 13.97 -0.63
C THR A 188 5.42 13.87 0.71
N TYR A 189 4.86 13.11 1.67
CA TYR A 189 5.43 12.96 3.02
C TYR A 189 6.69 12.10 3.09
N GLU A 190 6.84 11.15 2.18
CA GLU A 190 8.04 10.31 2.02
C GLU A 190 9.10 10.97 1.13
N GLY A 191 8.76 12.12 0.52
CA GLY A 191 9.68 12.87 -0.32
C GLY A 191 10.81 13.52 0.48
N ASN A 192 11.97 13.69 -0.17
CA ASN A 192 13.14 14.34 0.44
C ASN A 192 13.11 15.88 0.35
N LYS A 193 12.03 16.46 -0.17
CA LYS A 193 11.91 17.92 -0.32
C LYS A 193 11.53 18.55 1.03
N PRO A 194 12.12 19.70 1.42
CA PRO A 194 11.84 20.36 2.69
C PRO A 194 10.52 21.13 2.66
N LEU A 195 9.40 20.42 2.52
CA LEU A 195 8.05 21.00 2.33
C LEU A 195 7.27 21.14 3.64
N LEU A 196 7.94 21.31 4.78
CA LEU A 196 7.29 21.37 6.09
C LEU A 196 6.15 22.41 6.15
N PHE A 197 6.34 23.54 5.47
CA PHE A 197 5.37 24.64 5.39
C PHE A 197 4.12 24.30 4.57
N GLU A 198 4.18 23.29 3.70
CA GLU A 198 3.04 22.84 2.86
C GLU A 198 2.32 21.62 3.46
N LEU A 199 2.92 20.93 4.44
CA LEU A 199 2.39 19.66 4.94
C LEU A 199 0.97 19.80 5.49
N GLU A 200 0.67 20.91 6.18
CA GLU A 200 -0.68 21.19 6.66
C GLU A 200 -1.70 21.28 5.51
N ASP A 201 -1.33 21.96 4.42
CA ASP A 201 -2.18 22.09 3.24
C ASP A 201 -2.44 20.72 2.59
N TYR A 202 -1.45 19.83 2.55
CA TYR A 202 -1.64 18.47 2.03
C TYR A 202 -2.60 17.64 2.88
N VAL A 203 -2.57 17.78 4.22
CA VAL A 203 -3.54 17.10 5.11
C VAL A 203 -4.94 17.65 4.87
N ASN A 204 -5.09 18.97 4.86
CA ASN A 204 -6.38 19.62 4.65
C ASN A 204 -6.96 19.25 3.28
N LYS A 205 -6.12 19.23 2.25
CA LYS A 205 -6.50 18.78 0.91
C LYS A 205 -6.99 17.34 0.92
N LEU A 206 -6.27 16.41 1.55
CA LEU A 206 -6.69 15.01 1.65
C LEU A 206 -8.05 14.87 2.35
N ILE A 207 -8.27 15.60 3.45
CA ILE A 207 -9.55 15.58 4.18
C ILE A 207 -10.69 16.10 3.29
N LEU A 208 -10.49 17.21 2.59
CA LEU A 208 -11.48 17.76 1.65
C LEU A 208 -11.76 16.79 0.49
N ASP A 209 -10.70 16.17 -0.04
CA ASP A 209 -10.76 15.21 -1.13
C ASP A 209 -11.54 13.93 -0.79
N LEU A 210 -11.63 13.56 0.50
CA LEU A 210 -12.34 12.37 0.99
C LEU A 210 -13.79 12.66 1.40
N GLY A 211 -14.22 13.92 1.34
CA GLY A 211 -15.58 14.34 1.64
C GLY A 211 -15.74 14.89 3.06
N ARG A 212 -15.96 16.21 3.12
CA ARG A 212 -16.98 16.79 4.00
C ARG A 212 -18.32 16.77 3.27
#